data_AF-A0A2S5SQ43-F1
#
_entry.id   AF-A0A2S5SQ43-F1
#
_cell.length_a   1.000
_cell.length_b   1.000
_cell.length_c   1.000
_cell.angle_alpha   90.00
_cell.angle_beta   90.00
_cell.angle_gamma   90.00
#
_symmetry.space_group_name_H-M   'P 1'
#
loop_
_entity.id
_entity.type
_entity.pdbx_description
1 polymer ?
#
loop_
_entity_poly.entity_id
_entity_poly.type
_entity_poly.pdbx_seq_one_letter_code
_entity_poly.pdbx_strand_id
1 'polypeptide(L)'
;VYRIEPAVQVRSGDKVPRTGIYLPDVGPAAAALLIEGQQAINTYMCTNAEELLSDPKRSRPQSRPEPTVWTLVERVADEGASNWLPEAGTSALRLRCEASQPCPRTGWWFTPAKADSRRHFQAGEVMPDFPSDWGQVIWQWDANQNDQGD
;
A
#
# COMPACT_ATOMS: atom_id res chain seq x y z
N VAL A 1 -1.36 -11.51 5.93
CA VAL A 1 -2.36 -12.38 5.29
C VAL A 1 -3.56 -11.51 4.93
N TYR A 2 -4.30 -11.82 3.86
CA TYR A 2 -5.55 -11.13 3.57
C TYR A 2 -6.70 -12.07 3.90
N ARG A 3 -7.73 -11.57 4.57
CA ARG A 3 -8.92 -12.33 4.94
C ARG A 3 -10.14 -11.68 4.33
N ILE A 4 -10.98 -12.51 3.73
CA ILE A 4 -12.32 -12.10 3.29
C ILE A 4 -13.19 -12.00 4.54
N GLU A 5 -13.87 -10.87 4.73
CA GLU A 5 -14.85 -10.65 5.81
C GLU A 5 -16.26 -10.93 5.26
N PRO A 6 -16.76 -12.18 5.30
CA PRO A 6 -18.06 -12.54 4.71
C PRO A 6 -19.25 -11.84 5.38
N ALA A 7 -19.04 -11.23 6.56
CA ALA A 7 -20.05 -10.41 7.23
C ALA A 7 -20.28 -9.06 6.55
N VAL A 8 -19.34 -8.58 5.72
CA VAL A 8 -19.42 -7.28 5.04
C VAL A 8 -19.54 -7.51 3.54
N GLN A 9 -20.79 -7.51 3.07
CA GLN A 9 -21.14 -7.69 1.67
C GLN A 9 -22.01 -6.54 1.15
N VAL A 10 -21.90 -6.25 -0.15
CA VAL A 10 -22.72 -5.25 -0.84
C VAL A 10 -22.97 -5.69 -2.27
N ARG A 11 -24.21 -5.56 -2.77
CA ARG A 11 -24.52 -5.83 -4.18
C ARG A 11 -24.21 -4.61 -5.03
N SER A 12 -23.84 -4.82 -6.29
CA SER A 12 -23.75 -3.72 -7.26
C SER A 12 -25.04 -2.89 -7.26
N GLY A 13 -24.89 -1.56 -7.21
CA GLY A 13 -25.98 -0.59 -7.11
C GLY A 13 -26.36 -0.17 -5.67
N ASP A 14 -26.07 -1.00 -4.67
CA ASP A 14 -26.35 -0.69 -3.26
C ASP A 14 -25.30 0.25 -2.66
N LYS A 15 -25.65 0.94 -1.57
CA LYS A 15 -24.70 1.79 -0.85
C LYS A 15 -23.66 0.94 -0.13
N VAL A 16 -22.39 1.26 -0.36
CA VAL A 16 -21.25 0.60 0.25
C VAL A 16 -21.26 0.85 1.76
N PRO A 17 -21.19 -0.22 2.59
CA PRO A 17 -21.29 -0.09 4.05
C PRO A 17 -19.98 0.33 4.72
N ARG A 18 -18.84 0.13 4.07
CA ARG A 18 -17.51 0.48 4.61
C ARG A 18 -16.53 0.76 3.47
N THR A 19 -15.64 1.73 3.65
CA THR A 19 -14.57 1.97 2.68
C THR A 19 -13.53 0.86 2.75
N GLY A 20 -13.14 0.28 1.60
CA GLY A 20 -12.11 -0.76 1.58
C GLY A 20 -11.93 -1.45 0.23
N ILE A 21 -11.09 -2.48 0.20
CA ILE A 21 -10.89 -3.32 -0.98
C ILE A 21 -11.88 -4.48 -0.93
N TYR A 22 -12.69 -4.64 -1.95
CA TYR A 22 -13.68 -5.71 -2.05
C TYR A 22 -13.34 -6.67 -3.19
N LEU A 23 -13.65 -7.95 -2.99
CA LEU A 23 -13.59 -9.00 -4.02
C LEU A 23 -15.00 -9.30 -4.56
N PRO A 24 -15.16 -9.41 -5.89
CA PRO A 24 -16.43 -9.84 -6.48
C PRO A 24 -16.61 -11.36 -6.33
N ASP A 25 -17.86 -11.81 -6.21
CA ASP A 25 -18.23 -13.24 -6.16
C ASP A 25 -18.28 -13.92 -7.54
N VAL A 26 -18.16 -13.14 -8.61
CA VAL A 26 -18.07 -13.61 -9.99
C VAL A 26 -16.69 -13.33 -10.57
N GLY A 27 -16.21 -14.20 -11.45
CA GLY A 27 -14.91 -14.05 -12.09
C GLY A 27 -14.73 -14.95 -13.31
N PRO A 28 -13.64 -14.74 -14.09
CA PRO A 28 -12.42 -14.01 -13.72
C PRO A 28 -12.58 -12.48 -13.70
N ALA A 29 -12.45 -11.87 -12.51
CA ALA A 29 -12.59 -10.42 -12.30
C ALA A 29 -11.69 -9.94 -11.13
N ALA A 30 -11.36 -8.66 -11.11
CA ALA A 30 -10.42 -8.07 -10.15
C ALA A 30 -11.12 -7.48 -8.91
N ALA A 31 -10.37 -7.36 -7.81
CA ALA A 31 -10.78 -6.61 -6.64
C ALA A 31 -10.88 -5.10 -6.95
N ALA A 32 -11.72 -4.38 -6.21
CA ALA A 32 -11.92 -2.94 -6.38
C ALA A 32 -11.96 -2.21 -5.04
N LEU A 33 -11.53 -0.95 -5.05
CA LEU A 33 -11.79 -0.02 -3.94
C LEU A 33 -13.24 0.44 -4.02
N LEU A 34 -13.99 0.22 -2.95
CA LEU A 34 -15.33 0.78 -2.77
C LEU A 34 -15.30 1.80 -1.63
N ILE A 35 -16.02 2.91 -1.80
CA ILE A 35 -16.06 4.01 -0.83
C ILE A 35 -17.42 4.02 -0.15
N GLU A 36 -17.41 4.09 1.18
CA GLU A 36 -18.61 4.13 2.02
C GLU A 36 -19.61 5.20 1.57
N GLY A 37 -20.89 4.83 1.55
CA GLY A 37 -21.98 5.71 1.14
C GLY A 37 -22.14 5.89 -0.38
N GLN A 38 -21.14 5.56 -1.19
CA GLN A 38 -21.26 5.51 -2.65
C GLN A 38 -21.97 4.22 -3.09
N GLN A 39 -22.53 4.23 -4.31
CA GLN A 39 -23.08 3.02 -4.90
C GLN A 39 -21.95 2.07 -5.31
N ALA A 40 -22.09 0.79 -4.96
CA ALA A 40 -21.16 -0.25 -5.39
C ALA A 40 -21.21 -0.42 -6.91
N ILE A 41 -20.05 -0.47 -7.54
CA ILE A 41 -19.92 -0.61 -8.99
C ILE A 41 -20.31 -2.02 -9.47
N ASN A 42 -20.53 -2.16 -10.78
CA ASN A 42 -20.46 -3.47 -11.43
C ASN A 42 -19.00 -3.93 -11.52
N THR A 43 -18.77 -5.23 -11.50
CA THR A 43 -17.44 -5.77 -11.78
C THR A 43 -17.22 -5.88 -13.28
N TYR A 44 -15.98 -5.78 -13.73
CA TYR A 44 -15.60 -6.03 -15.12
C TYR A 44 -15.06 -7.45 -15.23
N MET A 45 -15.92 -8.37 -15.69
CA MET A 45 -15.57 -9.77 -15.90
C MET A 45 -14.80 -9.91 -17.21
N CYS A 46 -13.62 -10.53 -17.15
CA CYS A 46 -12.86 -10.85 -18.36
C CYS A 46 -13.55 -11.97 -19.12
N THR A 47 -13.74 -11.79 -20.43
CA THR A 47 -14.46 -12.74 -21.28
C THR A 47 -13.55 -13.61 -22.15
N ASN A 48 -12.25 -13.36 -22.14
CA ASN A 48 -11.26 -14.08 -22.94
C ASN A 48 -9.97 -14.36 -22.16
N ALA A 49 -10.08 -14.68 -20.87
CA ALA A 49 -8.92 -14.89 -19.99
C ALA A 49 -8.00 -16.02 -20.51
N GLU A 50 -8.58 -17.11 -20.99
CA GLU A 50 -7.89 -18.29 -21.51
C GLU A 50 -7.12 -17.97 -22.79
N GLU A 51 -7.68 -17.12 -23.64
CA GLU A 51 -7.03 -16.63 -24.86
C GLU A 51 -5.84 -15.73 -24.51
N LEU A 52 -6.02 -14.81 -23.56
CA LEU A 52 -4.97 -13.93 -23.04
C LEU A 52 -3.84 -14.71 -22.38
N LEU A 53 -4.16 -15.80 -21.68
CA LEU A 53 -3.15 -16.68 -21.08
C LEU A 53 -2.38 -17.47 -22.13
N SER A 54 -3.01 -17.79 -23.26
CA SER A 54 -2.41 -18.58 -24.35
C SER A 54 -1.52 -17.76 -25.28
N ASP A 55 -1.97 -16.56 -25.70
CA ASP A 55 -1.18 -15.65 -26.54
C ASP A 55 -1.42 -14.16 -26.17
N PRO A 56 -0.80 -13.67 -25.08
CA PRO A 56 -1.03 -12.32 -24.58
C PRO A 56 -0.56 -11.20 -25.53
N LYS A 57 0.25 -11.53 -26.55
CA LYS A 57 0.76 -10.54 -27.51
C LYS A 57 -0.18 -10.34 -28.70
N ARG A 58 -1.00 -11.35 -29.04
CA ARG A 58 -1.93 -11.29 -30.17
C ARG A 58 -3.37 -11.05 -29.74
N SER A 59 -3.74 -11.41 -28.52
CA SER A 59 -5.10 -11.27 -28.01
C SER A 59 -5.30 -9.95 -27.30
N ARG A 60 -6.37 -9.23 -27.64
CA ARG A 60 -6.78 -8.00 -26.94
C ARG A 60 -7.62 -8.36 -25.72
N PRO A 61 -7.40 -7.74 -24.55
CA PRO A 61 -8.25 -7.96 -23.40
C PRO A 61 -9.69 -7.56 -23.67
N GLN A 62 -10.62 -8.45 -23.35
CA GLN A 62 -12.05 -8.20 -23.42
C GLN A 62 -12.66 -8.34 -22.03
N SER A 63 -13.56 -7.42 -21.71
CA SER A 63 -14.28 -7.42 -20.44
C SER A 63 -15.68 -6.87 -20.61
N ARG A 64 -16.61 -7.33 -19.77
CA ARG A 64 -17.99 -6.84 -19.72
C ARG A 64 -18.39 -6.48 -18.29
N PRO A 65 -19.20 -5.42 -18.09
CA PRO A 65 -19.74 -5.11 -16.78
C PRO A 65 -20.80 -6.13 -16.37
N GLU A 66 -20.69 -6.70 -15.18
CA GLU A 66 -21.63 -7.65 -14.60
C GLU A 66 -21.97 -7.24 -13.15
N PRO A 67 -23.25 -7.30 -12.72
CA PRO A 67 -23.60 -7.17 -11.32
C PRO A 67 -23.02 -8.32 -10.49
N THR A 68 -22.57 -8.03 -9.27
CA THR A 68 -21.92 -9.01 -8.38
C THR A 68 -22.23 -8.69 -6.92
N VAL A 69 -21.98 -9.65 -6.03
CA VAL A 69 -21.82 -9.40 -4.60
C VAL A 69 -20.35 -9.14 -4.32
N TRP A 70 -20.06 -7.95 -3.81
CA TRP A 70 -18.75 -7.55 -3.32
C TRP A 70 -18.60 -7.94 -1.86
N THR A 71 -17.49 -8.61 -1.50
CA THR A 71 -17.15 -8.94 -0.11
C THR A 71 -15.87 -8.23 0.31
N LEU A 72 -15.88 -7.57 1.47
CA LEU A 72 -14.72 -6.81 1.96
C LEU A 72 -13.53 -7.74 2.22
N VAL A 73 -12.35 -7.29 1.82
CA VAL A 73 -11.07 -7.92 2.12
C VAL A 73 -10.35 -7.06 3.15
N GLU A 74 -10.07 -7.66 4.30
CA GLU A 74 -9.27 -7.04 5.34
C GLU A 74 -7.84 -7.57 5.27
N ARG A 75 -6.88 -6.68 5.55
CA ARG A 75 -5.50 -7.10 5.79
C ARG A 75 -5.42 -7.65 7.21
N VAL A 76 -5.16 -8.95 7.34
CA VAL A 76 -4.64 -9.55 8.57
C VAL A 76 -3.18 -9.12 8.67
N ALA A 77 -2.92 -8.16 9.55
CA ALA A 77 -1.66 -7.44 9.66
C ALA A 77 -0.44 -8.36 9.88
N ASP A 78 -0.66 -9.59 10.34
CA ASP A 78 0.38 -10.42 10.95
C ASP A 78 1.26 -11.21 9.96
N GLU A 79 0.89 -11.35 8.69
CA GLU A 79 1.60 -12.31 7.81
C GLU A 79 1.62 -11.91 6.31
N GLY A 80 2.04 -10.70 5.97
CA GLY A 80 2.03 -10.31 4.54
C GLY A 80 2.52 -8.91 4.22
N ALA A 81 3.24 -8.26 5.12
CA ALA A 81 4.22 -7.30 4.62
C ALA A 81 5.24 -8.14 3.85
N SER A 82 5.38 -7.90 2.54
CA SER A 82 6.57 -8.35 1.82
C SER A 82 7.79 -7.97 2.67
N ASN A 83 8.67 -8.93 2.95
CA ASN A 83 9.86 -8.83 3.80
C ASN A 83 10.90 -7.79 3.31
N TRP A 84 10.52 -6.91 2.38
CA TRP A 84 11.19 -5.65 2.07
C TRP A 84 10.73 -4.49 2.97
N LEU A 85 9.79 -4.72 3.89
CA LEU A 85 9.46 -3.82 5.00
C LEU A 85 9.55 -4.62 6.31
N PRO A 86 10.42 -4.23 7.26
CA PRO A 86 10.56 -4.95 8.52
C PRO A 86 9.27 -4.91 9.35
N GLU A 87 8.99 -6.04 9.97
CA GLU A 87 7.76 -6.41 10.69
C GLU A 87 7.53 -5.60 11.97
N ALA A 88 7.07 -4.36 11.82
CA ALA A 88 6.46 -3.58 12.90
C ALA A 88 5.17 -2.91 12.40
N GLY A 89 4.29 -3.73 11.80
CA GLY A 89 3.04 -3.31 11.19
C GLY A 89 1.95 -2.97 12.20
N THR A 90 2.15 -1.93 13.01
CA THR A 90 1.08 -1.10 13.61
C THR A 90 1.61 0.18 14.29
N SER A 91 2.93 0.32 14.48
CA SER A 91 3.58 1.58 14.88
C SER A 91 4.53 2.15 13.83
N ALA A 92 4.86 1.39 12.77
CA ALA A 92 5.66 1.85 11.63
C ALA A 92 4.81 2.48 10.52
N LEU A 93 3.88 3.38 10.88
CA LEU A 93 3.63 4.54 10.01
C LEU A 93 4.98 5.28 9.94
N ARG A 94 5.79 4.85 8.96
CA ARG A 94 7.18 5.25 8.69
C ARG A 94 7.48 6.60 9.34
N LEU A 95 8.16 6.57 10.49
CA LEU A 95 8.64 7.79 11.13
C LEU A 95 9.46 8.54 10.06
N ARG A 96 8.92 9.69 9.67
CA ARG A 96 9.41 10.55 8.59
C ARG A 96 9.49 11.96 9.12
N CYS A 97 10.50 12.68 8.67
CA CYS A 97 10.71 14.07 9.06
C CYS A 97 11.29 14.81 7.85
N GLU A 98 10.71 15.96 7.52
CA GLU A 98 11.26 16.82 6.48
C GLU A 98 12.57 17.45 6.97
N ALA A 99 13.48 17.74 6.05
CA ALA A 99 14.66 18.50 6.40
C ALA A 99 14.29 19.88 6.99
N SER A 100 15.19 20.42 7.80
CA SER A 100 15.00 21.61 8.63
C SER A 100 13.94 21.49 9.72
N GLN A 101 13.28 20.34 9.89
CA GLN A 101 12.40 20.07 11.03
C GLN A 101 13.17 19.37 12.17
N PRO A 102 12.74 19.54 13.43
CA PRO A 102 13.34 18.83 14.56
C PRO A 102 13.04 17.33 14.48
N CYS A 103 14.08 16.53 14.75
CA CYS A 103 13.99 15.09 14.81
C CYS A 103 12.91 14.65 15.82
N PRO A 104 11.91 13.86 15.42
CA PRO A 104 10.82 13.47 16.32
C PRO A 104 11.26 12.41 17.34
N ARG A 105 12.39 11.72 17.10
CA ARG A 105 12.85 10.61 17.94
C ARG A 105 14.34 10.34 17.80
N THR A 106 15.04 10.22 18.94
CA THR A 106 16.44 9.79 19.00
C THR A 106 16.64 8.42 18.35
N GLY A 107 17.61 8.30 17.46
CA GLY A 107 18.01 7.04 16.81
C GLY A 107 18.69 7.25 15.46
N TRP A 108 18.86 6.18 14.69
CA TRP A 108 19.40 6.20 13.34
C TRP A 108 18.34 6.54 12.30
N TRP A 109 18.68 7.46 11.42
CA TRP A 109 17.87 7.92 10.30
C TRP A 109 18.72 7.96 9.04
N PHE A 110 18.08 7.86 7.88
CA PHE A 110 18.75 8.05 6.59
C PHE A 110 17.83 8.81 5.63
N THR A 111 18.40 9.36 4.55
CA THR A 111 17.64 9.96 3.46
C THR A 111 18.12 9.45 2.10
N PRO A 112 17.21 9.08 1.19
CA PRO A 112 17.59 8.69 -0.17
C PRO A 112 18.10 9.89 -1.00
N ALA A 113 17.92 11.13 -0.53
CA ALA A 113 18.39 12.32 -1.23
C ALA A 113 19.92 12.44 -1.26
N LYS A 114 20.65 11.67 -0.43
CA LYS A 114 22.11 11.65 -0.40
C LYS A 114 22.61 10.24 -0.08
N ALA A 115 23.59 9.76 -0.84
CA ALA A 115 24.30 8.51 -0.55
C ALA A 115 25.02 8.61 0.81
N ASP A 116 25.10 7.49 1.53
CA ASP A 116 25.76 7.39 2.84
C ASP A 116 25.29 8.45 3.86
N SER A 117 23.99 8.80 3.80
CA SER A 117 23.38 9.80 4.67
C SER A 117 22.99 9.27 6.06
N ARG A 118 23.11 7.95 6.28
CA ARG A 118 22.71 7.29 7.52
C ARG A 118 23.45 7.91 8.71
N ARG A 119 22.69 8.44 9.66
CA ARG A 119 23.24 9.13 10.83
C ARG A 119 22.33 8.99 12.04
N HIS A 120 22.94 8.95 13.22
CA HIS A 120 22.24 9.01 14.48
C HIS A 120 21.87 10.46 14.84
N PHE A 121 20.60 10.70 15.14
CA PHE A 121 20.05 11.98 15.59
C PHE A 121 19.53 11.88 17.01
N GLN A 122 19.58 12.98 17.74
CA GLN A 122 18.83 13.14 19.00
C GLN A 122 17.46 13.76 18.74
N ALA A 123 16.45 13.39 19.54
CA ALA A 123 15.15 14.04 19.49
C ALA A 123 15.30 15.56 19.70
N GLY A 124 14.67 16.34 18.84
CA GLY A 124 14.81 17.80 18.80
C GLY A 124 15.98 18.32 17.96
N GLU A 125 16.93 17.48 17.55
CA GLU A 125 18.01 17.88 16.64
C GLU A 125 17.45 18.20 15.26
N VAL A 126 17.82 19.36 14.69
CA VAL A 126 17.35 19.76 13.36
C VAL A 126 17.97 18.85 12.30
N MET A 127 17.13 18.23 11.49
CA MET A 127 17.60 17.36 10.43
C MET A 127 18.10 18.18 9.23
N PRO A 128 19.29 17.89 8.69
CA PRO A 128 19.89 18.74 7.66
C PRO A 128 19.20 18.56 6.31
N ASP A 129 19.22 19.64 5.53
CA ASP A 129 18.79 19.65 4.14
C ASP A 129 19.99 19.44 3.20
N PHE A 130 19.72 18.91 2.01
CA PHE A 130 20.70 18.71 0.96
C PHE A 130 20.14 19.19 -0.37
N PRO A 131 20.96 19.82 -1.23
CA PRO A 131 20.53 20.13 -2.58
C PRO A 131 20.21 18.82 -3.32
N SER A 132 18.95 18.71 -3.76
CA SER A 132 18.41 17.54 -4.45
C SER A 132 17.69 17.99 -5.70
N ASP A 133 18.04 17.38 -6.84
CA ASP A 133 17.36 17.62 -8.13
C ASP A 133 15.93 17.04 -8.16
N TRP A 134 15.55 16.24 -7.14
CA TRP A 134 14.34 15.42 -7.11
C TRP A 134 13.31 15.88 -6.07
N GLY A 135 13.49 17.08 -5.49
CA GLY A 135 12.57 17.66 -4.51
C GLY A 135 13.12 17.69 -3.08
N GLN A 136 12.22 17.81 -2.10
CA GLN A 136 12.56 18.00 -0.68
C GLN A 136 13.26 16.78 -0.07
N VAL A 137 14.20 17.02 0.85
CA VAL A 137 14.86 15.98 1.62
C VAL A 137 13.92 15.50 2.73
N ILE A 138 13.60 14.21 2.70
CA ILE A 138 12.81 13.53 3.73
C ILE A 138 13.67 12.48 4.41
N TRP A 139 13.86 12.62 5.71
CA TRP A 139 14.53 11.67 6.57
C TRP A 139 13.57 10.56 6.98
N GLN A 140 14.08 9.33 6.98
CA GLN A 140 13.34 8.13 7.30
C GLN A 140 14.04 7.39 8.43
N TRP A 141 13.25 6.91 9.40
CA TRP A 141 13.76 6.06 10.47
C TRP A 141 14.39 4.80 9.88
N ASP A 142 15.62 4.51 10.29
CA ASP A 142 16.28 3.27 9.90
C ASP A 142 15.76 2.12 10.76
N ALA A 143 15.37 1.00 10.15
CA ALA A 143 14.98 -0.17 10.94
C ALA A 143 16.18 -0.79 11.66
N ASN A 144 17.37 -0.68 11.07
CA ASN A 144 18.61 -1.05 11.72
C ASN A 144 19.07 0.11 12.60
N GLN A 145 19.04 -0.09 13.92
CA GLN A 145 19.46 0.90 14.92
C GLN A 145 20.85 0.60 15.50
N ASN A 146 21.56 -0.37 14.95
CA ASN A 146 22.92 -0.69 15.36
C ASN A 146 23.92 0.19 14.61
N ASP A 147 24.98 0.58 15.30
CA ASP A 147 26.15 1.19 14.65
C ASP A 147 26.81 0.12 13.78
N GLN A 148 26.81 0.33 12.47
CA GLN A 148 27.44 -0.61 11.54
C GLN A 148 28.81 -0.03 11.20
N GLY A 149 29.74 -0.19 12.15
CA GLY A 149 31.15 0.12 11.95
C GLY A 149 31.90 -1.15 11.55
N ASP A 150 32.13 -1.31 10.24
CA ASP A 150 33.39 -1.79 9.62
C ASP A 150 33.36 -1.45 8.12
#